data_AF-A0A7L0M881-F1
#
_entry.id   AF-A0A7L0M881-F1
#
_cell.length_a   1.000
_cell.length_b   1.000
_cell.length_c   1.000
_cell.angle_alpha   90.00
_cell.angle_beta   90.00
_cell.angle_gamma   90.00
#
_symmetry.space_group_name_H-M   'P 1'
#
loop_
_entity.id
_entity.type
_entity.pdbx_description
1 polymer ?
#
loop_
_entity_poly.entity_id
_entity_poly.type
_entity_poly.pdbx_seq_one_letter_code
_entity_poly.pdbx_strand_id
1 'polypeptide(L)'
;VKRRPESIPDFVPVRKRSTPMNPANMIPKTRTVTAVSQRPYRDRVIHLLALKNYKKPELLARLQKDGVNQKDKNSLGMILQQVANLNPKDNTFSLKDYLFKEIQKDWPGYSEIDKQSLELILSR
;
A
#
# COMPACT_ATOMS: atom_id res chain seq x y z
N VAL A 1 40.90 -8.83 60.68
CA VAL A 1 40.87 -8.68 59.20
C VAL A 1 39.95 -9.74 58.61
N LYS A 2 38.90 -9.29 57.89
CA LYS A 2 38.02 -9.97 56.89
C LYS A 2 37.49 -11.42 57.07
N ARG A 3 36.17 -11.46 57.40
CA ARG A 3 35.02 -12.19 56.80
C ARG A 3 34.97 -13.74 56.73
N ARG A 4 33.93 -14.29 57.40
CA ARG A 4 33.25 -15.60 57.22
C ARG A 4 32.30 -15.59 55.98
N PRO A 5 31.43 -16.60 55.74
CA PRO A 5 31.58 -18.06 55.55
C PRO A 5 30.81 -18.57 54.28
N GLU A 6 30.67 -19.90 54.18
CA GLU A 6 29.59 -20.68 53.52
C GLU A 6 29.48 -20.67 51.98
N SER A 7 29.62 -21.86 51.37
CA SER A 7 29.04 -22.13 50.04
C SER A 7 28.73 -23.62 49.86
N ILE A 8 27.46 -23.97 50.07
CA ILE A 8 26.71 -25.11 49.51
C ILE A 8 25.24 -24.61 49.49
N PRO A 9 24.29 -25.12 48.69
CA PRO A 9 24.32 -26.12 47.61
C PRO A 9 23.54 -25.66 46.35
N ASP A 10 23.40 -26.53 45.33
CA ASP A 10 22.11 -26.91 44.68
C ASP A 10 22.40 -27.66 43.37
N PHE A 11 22.15 -28.96 43.28
CA PHE A 11 20.87 -29.62 42.97
C PHE A 11 20.21 -29.21 41.63
N VAL A 12 20.17 -30.23 40.76
CA VAL A 12 19.26 -30.57 39.64
C VAL A 12 19.23 -29.79 38.31
N PRO A 13 19.24 -30.51 37.16
CA PRO A 13 19.05 -29.94 35.83
C PRO A 13 17.55 -29.92 35.48
N VAL A 14 16.98 -28.74 35.24
CA VAL A 14 15.62 -28.61 34.71
C VAL A 14 15.65 -28.02 33.31
N ARG A 15 15.49 -28.91 32.33
CA ARG A 15 14.97 -28.56 31.01
C ARG A 15 13.59 -27.94 31.19
N LYS A 16 13.42 -26.68 30.81
CA LYS A 16 12.14 -26.16 30.34
C LYS A 16 12.32 -25.43 29.02
N ARG A 17 11.91 -26.09 27.93
CA ARG A 17 11.30 -25.37 26.80
C ARG A 17 10.02 -24.74 27.34
N SER A 18 9.92 -23.41 27.23
CA SER A 18 8.74 -22.69 26.74
C SER A 18 8.82 -21.20 27.09
N THR A 19 9.08 -20.39 26.05
CA THR A 19 8.56 -19.01 25.80
C THR A 19 8.94 -17.89 26.80
N PRO A 20 9.14 -16.64 26.33
CA PRO A 20 8.29 -15.93 25.37
C PRO A 20 9.02 -15.34 24.16
N MET A 21 8.37 -15.45 22.99
CA MET A 21 8.77 -14.71 21.80
C MET A 21 8.58 -13.22 22.10
N ASN A 22 9.70 -12.52 22.17
CA ASN A 22 9.78 -11.10 22.43
C ASN A 22 9.03 -10.32 21.31
N PRO A 23 7.95 -9.57 21.60
CA PRO A 23 7.28 -8.75 20.59
C PRO A 23 8.04 -7.45 20.25
N ALA A 24 9.22 -7.20 20.83
CA ALA A 24 9.83 -5.88 20.80
C ALA A 24 10.57 -5.49 19.51
N ASN A 25 10.99 -6.39 18.63
CA ASN A 25 11.90 -6.00 17.53
C ASN A 25 11.48 -6.58 16.18
N MET A 26 10.59 -5.87 15.47
CA MET A 26 10.79 -5.40 14.09
C MET A 26 9.62 -4.49 13.69
N ILE A 27 9.62 -3.25 14.17
CA ILE A 27 8.91 -2.15 13.50
C ILE A 27 9.95 -1.50 12.57
N PRO A 28 10.09 -1.92 11.30
CA PRO A 28 10.85 -1.10 10.37
C PRO A 28 9.99 0.13 10.08
N LYS A 29 10.38 1.28 10.65
CA LYS A 29 9.98 2.66 10.29
C LYS A 29 8.53 2.80 9.84
N THR A 30 7.71 3.41 10.69
CA THR A 30 6.36 3.93 10.38
C THR A 30 6.38 4.86 9.16
N ARG A 31 6.49 4.27 7.97
CA ARG A 31 6.02 4.86 6.73
C ARG A 31 4.52 4.90 6.94
N THR A 32 3.96 6.10 7.10
CA THR A 32 2.52 6.30 7.33
C THR A 32 1.76 5.54 6.26
N VAL A 33 1.27 4.36 6.62
CA VAL A 33 0.51 3.48 5.74
C VAL A 33 -0.82 4.18 5.54
N THR A 34 -0.99 4.83 4.40
CA THR A 34 -2.27 5.45 4.05
C THR A 34 -3.28 4.33 3.77
N ALA A 35 -4.56 4.57 4.05
CA ALA A 35 -5.62 3.61 3.71
C ALA A 35 -5.64 3.27 2.20
N VAL A 36 -5.16 4.18 1.36
CA VAL A 36 -4.93 3.98 -0.08
C VAL A 36 -3.78 3.01 -0.34
N SER A 37 -2.68 3.10 0.41
CA SER A 37 -1.50 2.23 0.23
C SER A 37 -1.77 0.75 0.55
N GLN A 38 -2.79 0.47 1.35
CA GLN A 38 -3.26 -0.88 1.67
C GLN A 38 -4.12 -1.51 0.57
N ARG A 39 -4.56 -0.72 -0.41
CA ARG A 39 -5.37 -1.22 -1.52
C ARG A 39 -4.49 -1.86 -2.61
N PRO A 40 -5.02 -2.85 -3.35
CA PRO A 40 -4.30 -3.47 -4.47
C PRO A 40 -3.77 -2.41 -5.44
N TYR A 41 -2.54 -2.59 -5.94
CA TYR A 41 -1.91 -1.59 -6.79
C TYR A 41 -2.69 -1.34 -8.09
N ARG A 42 -3.29 -2.38 -8.66
CA ARG A 42 -4.21 -2.29 -9.80
C ARG A 42 -5.39 -1.37 -9.49
N ASP A 43 -6.07 -1.59 -8.37
CA ASP A 43 -7.23 -0.78 -7.97
C ASP A 43 -6.83 0.68 -7.79
N ARG A 44 -5.68 0.94 -7.17
CA ARG A 44 -5.18 2.32 -7.00
C ARG A 44 -5.00 3.03 -8.33
N VAL A 45 -4.50 2.34 -9.36
CA VAL A 45 -4.37 2.90 -10.71
C VAL A 45 -5.74 3.15 -11.35
N ILE A 46 -6.67 2.20 -11.23
CA ILE A 46 -8.04 2.33 -11.75
C ILE A 46 -8.71 3.56 -11.14
N HIS A 47 -8.67 3.69 -9.82
CA HIS A 47 -9.34 4.78 -9.10
C HIS A 47 -8.76 6.16 -9.43
N LEU A 48 -7.46 6.25 -9.75
CA LEU A 48 -6.86 7.51 -10.22
C LEU A 48 -7.31 7.84 -11.65
N LEU A 49 -7.26 6.86 -12.57
CA LEU A 49 -7.65 7.05 -13.96
C LEU A 49 -9.15 7.29 -14.15
N ALA A 50 -9.97 6.83 -13.19
CA ALA A 50 -11.41 7.09 -13.15
C ALA A 50 -11.75 8.58 -13.02
N LEU A 51 -10.90 9.35 -12.32
CA LEU A 51 -11.11 10.79 -12.12
C LEU A 51 -10.67 11.61 -13.32
N LYS A 52 -9.52 11.25 -13.91
CA LYS A 52 -8.96 11.95 -15.06
C LYS A 52 -7.92 11.12 -15.79
N ASN A 53 -7.63 11.53 -17.01
CA ASN A 53 -6.52 10.98 -17.79
C ASN A 53 -5.18 11.44 -17.19
N TYR A 54 -4.21 10.54 -17.10
CA TYR A 54 -2.88 10.83 -16.57
C TYR A 54 -1.77 10.45 -17.55
N LYS A 55 -0.67 11.21 -17.55
CA LYS A 55 0.60 10.75 -18.16
C LYS A 55 1.31 9.77 -17.21
N LYS A 56 2.06 8.82 -17.76
CA LYS A 56 2.83 7.84 -16.96
C LYS A 56 3.69 8.46 -15.84
N PRO A 57 4.54 9.49 -16.09
CA PRO A 57 5.36 10.09 -15.03
C PRO A 57 4.51 10.80 -13.97
N GLU A 58 3.42 11.46 -14.37
CA GLU A 58 2.51 12.15 -13.43
C GLU A 58 1.76 11.17 -12.54
N LEU A 59 1.25 10.08 -13.14
CA LEU A 59 0.58 9.01 -12.41
C LEU A 59 1.54 8.36 -11.40
N LEU A 60 2.77 8.07 -11.84
CA LEU A 60 3.80 7.51 -10.98
C LEU A 60 4.14 8.44 -9.81
N ALA A 61 4.27 9.74 -10.04
CA ALA A 61 4.53 10.72 -9.00
C ALA A 61 3.39 10.78 -7.98
N ARG A 62 2.13 10.69 -8.41
CA ARG A 62 0.97 10.62 -7.51
C ARG A 62 0.99 9.36 -6.65
N LEU A 63 1.19 8.19 -7.28
CA LEU A 63 1.29 6.90 -6.57
C LEU A 63 2.48 6.88 -5.57
N GLN A 64 3.57 7.57 -5.87
CA GLN A 64 4.70 7.72 -4.95
C GLN A 64 4.34 8.51 -3.69
N LYS A 65 3.59 9.60 -3.83
CA LYS A 65 3.08 10.37 -2.68
C LYS A 65 2.16 9.52 -1.80
N ASP A 66 1.37 8.64 -2.40
CA ASP A 66 0.48 7.72 -1.69
C ASP A 66 1.20 6.49 -1.11
N GLY A 67 2.52 6.36 -1.28
CA GLY A 67 3.30 5.26 -0.71
C GLY A 67 3.36 4.00 -1.58
N VAL A 68 3.72 4.12 -2.86
CA VAL A 68 4.01 2.96 -3.74
C VAL A 68 5.39 2.33 -3.43
N ASN A 69 5.50 1.00 -3.53
CA ASN A 69 6.77 0.29 -3.40
C ASN A 69 7.50 0.15 -4.75
N GLN A 70 8.81 -0.09 -4.71
CA GLN A 70 9.63 -0.18 -5.93
C GLN A 70 9.19 -1.33 -6.86
N LYS A 71 8.78 -2.47 -6.29
CA LYS A 71 8.25 -3.62 -7.05
C LYS A 71 7.02 -3.21 -7.87
N ASP A 72 6.10 -2.48 -7.24
CA ASP A 72 4.89 -2.00 -7.90
C ASP A 72 5.21 -1.00 -9.02
N LYS A 73 6.18 -0.10 -8.83
CA LYS A 73 6.61 0.83 -9.89
C LYS A 73 7.01 0.12 -11.19
N ASN A 74 7.70 -1.01 -11.07
CA ASN A 74 8.11 -1.80 -12.23
C ASN A 74 6.90 -2.44 -12.93
N SER A 75 5.85 -2.80 -12.18
CA SER A 75 4.61 -3.37 -12.70
C SER A 75 3.65 -2.36 -13.32
N LEU A 76 3.82 -1.05 -13.07
CA LEU A 76 2.90 0.00 -13.53
C LEU A 76 2.67 -0.04 -15.05
N GLY A 77 3.72 -0.30 -15.84
CA GLY A 77 3.61 -0.39 -17.29
C GLY A 77 2.66 -1.51 -17.74
N MET A 78 2.79 -2.69 -17.13
CA MET A 78 1.94 -3.85 -17.42
C MET A 78 0.49 -3.59 -17.00
N ILE A 79 0.30 -3.00 -15.81
CA ILE A 79 -1.03 -2.65 -15.30
C ILE A 79 -1.71 -1.64 -16.23
N LEU A 80 -1.00 -0.60 -16.66
CA LEU A 80 -1.55 0.41 -17.57
C LEU A 80 -2.01 -0.20 -18.90
N GLN A 81 -1.29 -1.17 -19.47
CA GLN A 81 -1.76 -1.86 -20.68
C GLN A 81 -3.06 -2.64 -20.44
N GLN A 82 -3.23 -3.21 -19.26
CA GLN A 82 -4.43 -3.97 -18.90
C GLN A 82 -5.61 -3.07 -18.58
N VAL A 83 -5.40 -1.95 -17.88
CA VAL A 83 -6.48 -1.14 -17.32
C VAL A 83 -6.77 0.17 -18.07
N ALA A 84 -5.86 0.60 -18.94
CA ALA A 84 -5.95 1.89 -19.58
C ALA A 84 -5.74 1.82 -21.10
N ASN A 85 -6.31 2.79 -21.81
CA ASN A 85 -6.02 3.05 -23.21
C ASN A 85 -4.94 4.13 -23.30
N LEU A 86 -3.87 3.87 -24.04
CA LEU A 86 -2.82 4.86 -24.31
C LEU A 86 -3.25 5.72 -25.50
N ASN A 87 -3.37 7.02 -25.29
CA ASN A 87 -3.50 7.99 -26.37
C ASN A 87 -2.09 8.37 -26.89
N PRO A 88 -1.72 7.97 -28.12
CA PRO A 88 -0.39 8.22 -28.68
C PRO A 88 -0.13 9.68 -29.03
N LYS A 89 -1.16 10.53 -29.09
CA LYS A 89 -1.00 11.96 -29.39
C LYS A 89 -0.32 12.72 -28.25
N ASP A 90 -0.72 12.41 -27.01
CA ASP A 90 -0.32 13.17 -25.82
C ASP A 90 0.34 12.30 -24.74
N ASN A 91 0.51 11.00 -25.02
CA ASN A 91 0.98 9.97 -24.08
C ASN A 91 0.17 9.93 -22.77
N THR A 92 -1.13 10.17 -22.88
CA THR A 92 -2.07 10.11 -21.77
C THR A 92 -2.73 8.73 -21.71
N PHE A 93 -2.96 8.26 -20.49
CA PHE A 93 -3.68 7.03 -20.21
C PHE A 93 -5.08 7.38 -19.74
N SER A 94 -6.11 6.82 -20.38
CA SER A 94 -7.51 6.90 -19.98
C SER A 94 -8.00 5.54 -19.50
N LEU A 95 -8.91 5.51 -18.52
CA LEU A 95 -9.46 4.24 -18.03
C LEU A 95 -10.27 3.54 -19.13
N LYS A 96 -10.21 2.21 -19.20
CA LYS A 96 -11.07 1.42 -20.11
C LYS A 96 -12.50 1.37 -19.58
N ASP A 97 -13.49 1.48 -20.48
CA ASP A 97 -14.91 1.56 -20.14
C ASP A 97 -15.40 0.42 -19.23
N TYR A 98 -14.99 -0.82 -19.50
CA TYR A 98 -15.45 -1.96 -18.70
C TYR A 98 -14.94 -1.96 -17.25
N LEU A 99 -14.00 -1.09 -16.88
CA LEU A 99 -13.46 -0.98 -15.53
C LEU A 99 -14.19 0.06 -14.69
N PHE A 100 -15.06 0.90 -15.27
CA PHE A 100 -15.88 1.81 -14.48
C PHE A 100 -16.75 1.04 -13.47
N LYS A 101 -17.14 -0.20 -13.79
CA LYS A 101 -17.85 -1.11 -12.86
C LYS A 101 -17.01 -1.59 -11.66
N GLU A 102 -15.68 -1.48 -11.71
CA GLU A 102 -14.78 -1.85 -10.60
C GLU A 102 -14.51 -0.67 -9.65
N ILE A 103 -15.04 0.54 -9.94
CA ILE A 103 -14.83 1.73 -9.11
C ILE A 103 -15.63 1.65 -7.81
N GLN A 104 -14.95 1.97 -6.70
CA GLN A 104 -15.54 2.01 -5.37
C GLN A 104 -15.83 3.47 -4.96
N LYS A 105 -17.10 3.77 -4.65
CA LYS A 105 -17.50 5.12 -4.19
C LYS A 105 -16.89 5.51 -2.84
N ASP A 106 -16.67 4.53 -1.97
CA ASP A 106 -16.05 4.70 -0.65
C ASP A 106 -14.51 4.56 -0.66
N TRP A 107 -13.88 4.85 -1.80
CA TRP A 107 -12.43 4.79 -1.91
C TRP A 107 -11.77 5.82 -0.99
N PRO A 108 -10.80 5.42 -0.14
CA PRO A 108 -10.19 6.31 0.87
C PRO A 108 -9.37 7.47 0.28
N GLY A 109 -9.10 7.44 -1.04
CA GLY A 109 -8.38 8.52 -1.74
C GLY A 109 -9.27 9.56 -2.38
N TYR A 110 -10.59 9.43 -2.31
CA TYR A 110 -11.53 10.38 -2.91
C TYR A 110 -11.98 11.44 -1.91
N SER A 111 -11.82 12.69 -2.31
CA SER A 111 -12.51 13.83 -1.70
C SER A 111 -13.99 13.83 -2.09
N GLU A 112 -14.82 14.59 -1.38
CA GLU A 112 -16.23 14.78 -1.72
C GLU A 112 -16.40 15.26 -3.18
N ILE A 113 -15.51 16.14 -3.61
CA ILE A 113 -15.46 16.67 -4.98
C ILE A 113 -15.14 15.55 -6.00
N ASP A 114 -14.24 14.64 -5.64
CA ASP A 114 -13.87 13.50 -6.48
C ASP A 114 -15.05 12.53 -6.59
N LYS A 115 -15.79 12.29 -5.50
CA LYS A 115 -16.98 11.44 -5.48
C LYS A 115 -18.09 11.99 -6.38
N GLN A 116 -18.37 13.30 -6.30
CA GLN A 116 -19.33 13.96 -7.19
C GLN A 116 -18.89 13.88 -8.66
N SER A 117 -17.59 14.07 -8.93
CA SER A 117 -17.04 13.94 -10.28
C SER A 117 -17.25 12.53 -10.84
N LEU A 118 -17.00 11.50 -10.03
CA LEU A 118 -17.23 10.11 -10.43
C LEU A 118 -18.70 9.80 -10.65
N GLU A 119 -19.60 10.34 -9.84
CA GLU A 119 -21.03 10.14 -10.01
C GLU A 119 -21.50 10.64 -11.38
N LEU A 120 -21.02 11.81 -11.82
CA LEU A 120 -21.31 12.35 -13.15
C LEU A 120 -20.73 11.48 -14.28
N ILE A 121 -19.54 10.91 -14.09
CA ILE A 121 -18.89 10.04 -15.07
C ILE A 121 -19.62 8.69 -15.17
N LEU A 122 -20.06 8.14 -14.03
CA LEU A 122 -20.74 6.84 -13.92
C LEU A 122 -22.22 6.89 -14.29
N SER A 123 -22.84 8.07 -14.32
CA SER A 123 -24.24 8.26 -14.69
C SER A 123 -24.47 8.36 -16.21
N ARG A 124 -23.42 8.24 -17.02
CA ARG A 124 -23.49 8.22 -18.49
C ARG A 124 -23.67 6.81 -19.02
#